data_AF-A0A445LRU7-F1
#
_entry.id   AF-A0A445LRU7-F1
#
_cell.length_a   1.000
_cell.length_b   1.000
_cell.length_c   1.000
_cell.angle_alpha   90.00
_cell.angle_beta   90.00
_cell.angle_gamma   90.00
#
_symmetry.space_group_name_H-M   'P 1'
#
loop_
_entity.id
_entity.type
_entity.pdbx_description
1 polymer ?
#
loop_
_entity_poly.entity_id
_entity_poly.type
_entity_poly.pdbx_seq_one_letter_code
_entity_poly.pdbx_strand_id
1 'polypeptide(L)'
;MVREQELDVLLRESIKAPRHSNDDGGSTLGQGLQTSTYPGEVIFSIALAISGLILFALLIGNMQTYLQSLTIRLEEMRVKRRDSEQWMHHRLLPQDLRERVRRYDQYKWLATRGVDEENLVQSLPKDLRRDIKRHLCLALVRRVPLFESMDERLLDAICERLKPCLFTENTYIVREGDPVDEMLFIIRGRLESVTTDGGRSGFFNRGFLKEADFCGEELLTWALDPKSGSNLPSSTRTVKALMEVEAFALTADELKFVASQFRRLHSRQVQHTFRFYSQQWRTWAACFIQAAWRRYSKKKIMKLRQKEDESDGTHENVGGSSYSFGAALLASKFAAHTLRGVHRNRLAKTARELVKLQKPPEPDFSADDAD
;
A
#
# COMPACT_ATOMS: atom_id res chain seq x y z
N MET A 1 -10.39 -12.53 -30.97
CA MET A 1 -10.41 -13.60 -31.97
C MET A 1 -11.75 -13.73 -32.67
N VAL A 2 -12.89 -13.80 -31.97
CA VAL A 2 -14.22 -13.88 -32.63
C VAL A 2 -14.62 -12.60 -33.39
N ARG A 3 -14.20 -11.41 -32.93
CA ARG A 3 -14.51 -10.12 -33.59
C ARG A 3 -13.68 -9.80 -34.85
N GLU A 4 -12.56 -10.49 -35.09
CA GLU A 4 -11.80 -10.30 -36.34
C GLU A 4 -12.34 -11.17 -37.48
N GLN A 5 -12.91 -12.35 -37.17
CA GLN A 5 -13.54 -13.19 -38.18
C GLN A 5 -14.86 -12.60 -38.72
N GLU A 6 -15.62 -11.85 -37.91
CA GLU A 6 -16.81 -11.15 -38.42
C GLU A 6 -16.46 -10.00 -39.36
N LEU A 7 -15.33 -9.31 -39.13
CA LEU A 7 -14.91 -8.22 -40.02
C LEU A 7 -14.47 -8.73 -41.40
N ASP A 8 -13.79 -9.88 -41.45
CA ASP A 8 -13.34 -10.48 -42.72
C ASP A 8 -14.50 -11.07 -43.55
N VAL A 9 -15.57 -11.52 -42.89
CA VAL A 9 -16.79 -12.00 -43.57
C VAL A 9 -17.58 -10.83 -44.17
N LEU A 10 -17.69 -9.70 -43.44
CA LEU A 10 -18.34 -8.49 -43.95
C LEU A 10 -17.54 -7.80 -45.06
N LEU A 11 -16.20 -7.89 -45.03
CA LEU A 11 -15.34 -7.43 -46.12
C LEU A 11 -15.43 -8.32 -47.37
N ARG A 12 -15.63 -9.63 -47.22
CA ARG A 12 -15.84 -10.54 -48.36
C ARG A 12 -17.22 -10.41 -49.00
N GLU A 13 -18.26 -10.08 -48.24
CA GLU A 13 -19.59 -9.83 -48.81
C GLU A 13 -19.67 -8.49 -49.57
N SER A 14 -18.90 -7.46 -49.17
CA SER A 14 -18.86 -6.19 -49.91
C SER A 14 -18.15 -6.25 -51.27
N ILE A 15 -17.35 -7.29 -51.55
CA ILE A 15 -16.53 -7.36 -52.78
C ILE A 15 -17.23 -8.13 -53.92
N LYS A 16 -18.39 -8.75 -53.67
CA LYS A 16 -19.11 -9.55 -54.69
C LYS A 16 -20.31 -8.81 -55.27
N ALA A 17 -20.05 -7.80 -56.10
CA ALA A 17 -21.09 -7.22 -56.97
C ALA A 17 -21.38 -8.15 -58.17
N PRO A 18 -22.65 -8.32 -58.57
CA PRO A 18 -23.03 -9.10 -59.75
C PRO A 18 -22.75 -8.30 -61.04
N ARG A 19 -22.11 -8.94 -62.02
CA ARG A 19 -22.03 -8.42 -63.39
C ARG A 19 -23.36 -8.66 -64.09
N HIS A 20 -24.08 -7.59 -64.41
CA HIS A 20 -24.94 -7.57 -65.59
C HIS A 20 -25.03 -6.13 -66.16
N SER A 21 -24.36 -5.99 -67.31
CA SER A 21 -24.66 -5.17 -68.49
C SER A 21 -25.61 -3.97 -68.40
N ASN A 22 -25.04 -2.85 -68.86
CA ASN A 22 -25.59 -1.75 -69.67
C ASN A 22 -26.16 -0.52 -68.94
N ASP A 23 -25.61 0.62 -69.40
CA ASP A 23 -26.13 1.99 -69.37
C ASP A 23 -26.27 2.66 -67.99
N ASP A 24 -25.19 3.33 -67.58
CA ASP A 24 -25.18 4.80 -67.38
C ASP A 24 -23.89 5.20 -66.66
N GLY A 25 -22.86 5.52 -67.45
CA GLY A 25 -21.72 6.28 -66.97
C GLY A 25 -22.17 7.71 -66.67
N GLY A 26 -22.30 8.08 -65.40
CA GLY A 26 -22.59 9.49 -65.07
C GLY A 26 -23.17 9.79 -63.70
N SER A 27 -22.94 9.01 -62.65
CA SER A 27 -23.26 9.47 -61.28
C SER A 27 -22.11 10.27 -60.65
N THR A 28 -21.46 11.12 -61.44
CA THR A 28 -20.41 12.04 -60.97
C THR A 28 -20.90 13.47 -61.16
N LEU A 29 -21.61 13.98 -60.14
CA LEU A 29 -21.52 15.35 -59.63
C LEU A 29 -21.31 16.46 -60.70
N GLY A 30 -22.23 16.67 -61.65
CA GLY A 30 -22.12 17.83 -62.55
C GLY A 30 -22.95 17.89 -63.83
N GLN A 31 -23.57 16.80 -64.29
CA GLN A 31 -24.23 16.76 -65.61
C GLN A 31 -25.62 17.45 -65.69
N GLY A 32 -26.07 18.13 -64.62
CA GLY A 32 -27.38 18.78 -64.58
C GLY A 32 -27.42 20.26 -65.01
N LEU A 33 -26.27 20.91 -65.23
CA LEU A 33 -26.22 22.32 -65.64
C LEU A 33 -26.24 22.42 -67.16
N GLN A 34 -27.42 22.49 -67.76
CA GLN A 34 -27.56 22.93 -69.14
C GLN A 34 -27.27 24.44 -69.20
N THR A 35 -26.03 24.82 -69.51
CA THR A 35 -25.64 26.22 -69.68
C THR A 35 -26.16 26.74 -71.03
N SER A 36 -27.02 27.75 -71.05
CA SER A 36 -27.35 28.47 -72.29
C SER A 36 -26.11 29.22 -72.79
N THR A 37 -26.08 29.61 -74.07
CA THR A 37 -24.98 30.36 -74.72
C THR A 37 -24.77 31.78 -74.16
N TYR A 38 -25.44 32.14 -73.05
CA TYR A 38 -25.32 33.44 -72.41
C TYR A 38 -24.06 33.50 -71.51
N PRO A 39 -23.15 34.46 -71.74
CA PRO A 39 -21.90 34.56 -70.98
C PRO A 39 -22.10 34.63 -69.46
N GLY A 40 -23.19 35.23 -68.98
CA GLY A 40 -23.49 35.34 -67.56
C GLY A 40 -23.86 34.01 -66.89
N GLU A 41 -24.54 33.10 -67.61
CA GLU A 41 -24.89 31.77 -67.11
C GLU A 41 -23.64 30.91 -66.98
N VAL A 42 -22.73 30.98 -67.96
CA VAL A 42 -21.45 30.28 -67.94
C VAL A 42 -20.59 30.71 -66.75
N ILE A 43 -20.49 32.02 -66.50
CA ILE A 43 -19.73 32.55 -65.35
C ILE A 43 -20.35 32.10 -64.02
N PHE A 44 -21.69 32.12 -63.91
CA PHE A 44 -22.40 31.66 -62.72
C PHE A 44 -22.20 30.15 -62.47
N SER A 45 -22.27 29.31 -63.51
CA SER A 45 -22.00 27.88 -63.41
C SER A 45 -20.56 27.59 -62.99
N ILE A 46 -19.58 28.33 -63.52
CA ILE A 46 -18.17 28.21 -63.09
C ILE A 46 -18.03 28.62 -61.61
N ALA A 47 -18.66 29.71 -61.18
CA ALA A 47 -18.62 30.15 -59.79
C ALA A 47 -19.25 29.13 -58.82
N LEU A 48 -20.38 28.50 -59.20
CA LEU A 48 -21.00 27.42 -58.43
C LEU A 48 -20.10 26.18 -58.35
N ALA A 49 -19.46 25.80 -59.46
CA ALA A 49 -18.53 24.67 -59.49
C ALA A 49 -17.32 24.92 -58.57
N ILE A 50 -16.71 26.11 -58.64
CA ILE A 50 -15.60 26.49 -57.77
C ILE A 50 -16.04 26.53 -56.30
N SER A 51 -17.20 27.13 -56.01
CA SER A 51 -17.77 27.17 -54.65
C SER A 51 -18.03 25.76 -54.09
N GLY A 52 -18.61 24.86 -54.89
CA GLY A 52 -18.84 23.47 -54.52
C GLY A 52 -17.54 22.70 -54.25
N LEU A 53 -16.51 22.91 -55.07
CA LEU A 53 -15.18 22.31 -54.86
C LEU A 53 -14.53 22.81 -53.57
N ILE A 54 -14.61 24.11 -53.28
CA ILE A 54 -14.10 24.69 -52.04
C ILE A 54 -14.85 24.12 -50.83
N LEU A 55 -16.19 24.06 -50.86
CA LEU A 55 -16.99 23.48 -49.79
C LEU A 55 -16.67 22.01 -49.54
N PHE A 56 -16.48 21.22 -50.60
CA PHE A 56 -16.12 19.81 -50.48
C PHE A 56 -14.71 19.62 -49.91
N ALA A 57 -13.74 20.42 -50.35
CA ALA A 57 -12.39 20.40 -49.79
C ALA A 57 -12.37 20.77 -48.30
N LEU A 58 -13.16 21.77 -47.89
CA LEU A 58 -13.32 22.14 -46.47
C LEU A 58 -13.98 21.02 -45.67
N LEU A 59 -15.00 20.36 -46.21
CA LEU A 59 -15.67 19.23 -45.56
C LEU A 59 -14.71 18.07 -45.35
N ILE A 60 -13.91 17.71 -46.37
CA ILE A 60 -12.88 16.66 -46.24
C ILE A 60 -11.84 17.05 -45.19
N GLY A 61 -11.32 18.28 -45.22
CA GLY A 61 -10.33 18.75 -44.26
C GLY A 61 -10.84 18.71 -42.82
N ASN A 62 -12.09 19.14 -42.60
CA ASN A 62 -12.73 19.10 -41.30
C ASN A 62 -12.97 17.66 -40.82
N MET A 63 -13.45 16.78 -41.70
CA MET A 63 -13.64 15.35 -41.38
C MET A 63 -12.32 14.65 -41.06
N GLN A 64 -11.26 14.93 -41.82
CA GLN A 64 -9.93 14.40 -41.56
C GLN A 64 -9.41 14.87 -40.20
N THR A 65 -9.54 16.16 -39.90
CA THR A 65 -9.12 16.73 -38.60
C THR A 65 -9.92 16.11 -37.44
N TYR A 66 -11.23 15.95 -37.61
CA TYR A 66 -12.10 15.30 -36.63
C TYR A 66 -11.70 13.84 -36.38
N LEU A 67 -11.52 13.04 -37.43
CA LEU A 67 -11.09 11.64 -37.29
C LEU A 67 -9.68 11.53 -36.69
N GLN A 68 -8.77 12.44 -37.02
CA GLN A 68 -7.44 12.48 -36.41
C GLN A 68 -7.55 12.77 -34.90
N SER A 69 -8.34 13.75 -34.48
CA SER A 69 -8.55 14.07 -33.07
C SER A 69 -9.07 12.88 -32.24
N LEU A 70 -9.91 12.03 -32.84
CA LEU A 70 -10.42 10.82 -32.19
C LEU A 70 -9.36 9.71 -32.12
N THR A 71 -8.46 9.64 -33.09
CA THR A 71 -7.49 8.54 -33.23
C THR A 71 -6.18 8.79 -32.50
N ILE A 72 -5.82 10.04 -32.17
CA ILE A 72 -4.55 10.38 -31.50
C ILE A 72 -4.34 9.58 -30.21
N ARG A 73 -5.33 9.53 -29.30
CA ARG A 73 -5.20 8.80 -28.03
C ARG A 73 -5.09 7.28 -28.21
N LEU A 74 -5.79 6.74 -29.20
CA LEU A 74 -5.72 5.32 -29.53
C LEU A 74 -4.35 4.96 -30.13
N GLU A 75 -3.81 5.84 -30.97
CA GLU A 75 -2.52 5.62 -31.59
C GLU A 75 -1.36 5.79 -30.60
N GLU A 76 -1.43 6.80 -29.70
CA GLU A 76 -0.48 6.95 -28.59
C GLU A 76 -0.38 5.65 -27.76
N MET A 77 -1.52 5.07 -27.39
CA MET A 77 -1.56 3.77 -26.73
C MET A 77 -0.94 2.66 -27.57
N ARG A 78 -1.32 2.58 -28.85
CA ARG A 78 -0.90 1.52 -29.75
C ARG A 78 0.61 1.56 -29.96
N VAL A 79 1.19 2.75 -30.09
CA VAL A 79 2.65 2.96 -30.17
C VAL A 79 3.30 2.53 -28.86
N LYS A 80 2.86 3.06 -27.71
CA LYS A 80 3.44 2.70 -26.40
C LYS A 80 3.41 1.20 -26.13
N ARG A 81 2.31 0.53 -26.49
CA ARG A 81 2.19 -0.93 -26.38
C ARG A 81 3.16 -1.66 -27.30
N ARG A 82 3.31 -1.22 -28.56
CA ARG A 82 4.28 -1.81 -29.50
C ARG A 82 5.71 -1.66 -28.98
N ASP A 83 6.08 -0.49 -28.49
CA ASP A 83 7.41 -0.21 -27.97
C ASP A 83 7.73 -1.08 -26.75
N SER A 84 6.78 -1.20 -25.82
CA SER A 84 6.87 -2.10 -24.65
C SER A 84 7.09 -3.56 -25.08
N GLU A 85 6.29 -4.06 -26.02
CA GLU A 85 6.43 -5.44 -26.53
C GLU A 85 7.77 -5.68 -27.23
N GLN A 86 8.22 -4.75 -28.07
CA GLN A 86 9.51 -4.84 -28.74
C GLN A 86 10.66 -4.86 -27.73
N TRP A 87 10.61 -3.97 -26.73
CA TRP A 87 11.60 -3.92 -25.66
C TRP A 87 11.62 -5.24 -24.85
N MET A 88 10.46 -5.78 -24.49
CA MET A 88 10.36 -7.06 -23.77
C MET A 88 10.89 -8.24 -24.59
N HIS A 89 10.65 -8.23 -25.91
CA HIS A 89 11.13 -9.25 -26.81
C HIS A 89 12.66 -9.19 -26.97
N HIS A 90 13.20 -7.99 -27.16
CA HIS A 90 14.63 -7.74 -27.28
C HIS A 90 15.40 -8.14 -26.01
N ARG A 91 14.80 -7.95 -24.82
CA ARG A 91 15.37 -8.38 -23.54
C ARG A 91 15.15 -9.85 -23.19
N LEU A 92 14.52 -10.62 -24.08
CA LEU A 92 14.25 -12.06 -23.90
C LEU A 92 13.53 -12.37 -22.58
N LEU A 93 12.60 -11.50 -22.16
CA LEU A 93 11.89 -11.71 -20.89
C LEU A 93 11.08 -13.03 -20.93
N PRO A 94 11.04 -13.81 -19.83
CA PRO A 94 10.14 -14.95 -19.67
C PRO A 94 8.68 -14.59 -19.92
N GLN A 95 7.88 -15.55 -20.41
CA GLN A 95 6.47 -15.31 -20.74
C GLN A 95 5.66 -14.81 -19.53
N ASP A 96 5.89 -15.37 -18.35
CA ASP A 96 5.21 -14.95 -17.11
C ASP A 96 5.45 -13.47 -16.77
N LEU A 97 6.68 -12.98 -16.98
CA LEU A 97 7.01 -11.58 -16.76
C LEU A 97 6.37 -10.68 -17.81
N ARG A 98 6.35 -11.10 -19.08
CA ARG A 98 5.67 -10.35 -20.14
C ARG A 98 4.18 -10.22 -19.87
N GLU A 99 3.53 -11.29 -19.42
CA GLU A 99 2.11 -11.26 -19.07
C GLU A 99 1.84 -10.33 -17.88
N ARG A 100 2.72 -10.31 -16.87
CA ARG A 100 2.61 -9.37 -15.75
C ARG A 100 2.76 -7.92 -16.20
N VAL A 101 3.73 -7.61 -17.06
CA VAL A 101 3.90 -6.26 -17.63
C VAL A 101 2.67 -5.85 -18.44
N ARG A 102 2.14 -6.74 -19.30
CA ARG A 102 0.91 -6.48 -20.06
C ARG A 102 -0.29 -6.18 -19.17
N ARG A 103 -0.49 -6.95 -18.09
CA ARG A 103 -1.57 -6.69 -17.11
C ARG A 103 -1.38 -5.34 -16.42
N TYR A 104 -0.15 -5.01 -16.03
CA TYR A 104 0.15 -3.72 -15.44
C TYR A 104 -0.13 -2.55 -16.39
N ASP A 105 0.32 -2.63 -17.64
CA ASP A 105 0.08 -1.58 -18.64
C ASP A 105 -1.41 -1.41 -18.93
N GLN A 106 -2.18 -2.50 -19.02
CA GLN A 106 -3.63 -2.47 -19.17
C GLN A 106 -4.31 -1.80 -17.98
N TYR A 107 -3.95 -2.20 -16.75
CA TYR A 107 -4.49 -1.63 -15.54
C TYR A 107 -4.16 -0.13 -15.44
N LYS A 108 -2.89 0.24 -15.62
CA LYS A 108 -2.43 1.63 -15.62
C LYS A 108 -3.21 2.47 -16.62
N TRP A 109 -3.47 1.94 -17.81
CA TRP A 109 -4.30 2.61 -18.81
C TRP A 109 -5.75 2.77 -18.34
N LEU A 110 -6.37 1.74 -17.77
CA LEU A 110 -7.75 1.83 -17.27
C LEU A 110 -7.89 2.83 -16.12
N ALA A 111 -6.92 2.86 -15.20
CA ALA A 111 -6.90 3.75 -14.05
C ALA A 111 -6.66 5.21 -14.45
N THR A 112 -5.66 5.48 -15.29
CA THR A 112 -5.21 6.86 -15.60
C THR A 112 -5.73 7.40 -16.93
N ARG A 113 -6.30 6.55 -17.79
CA ARG A 113 -6.64 6.86 -19.21
C ARG A 113 -5.47 7.45 -20.00
N GLY A 114 -4.24 7.07 -19.64
CA GLY A 114 -3.03 7.57 -20.28
C GLY A 114 -2.57 8.93 -19.81
N VAL A 115 -3.24 9.52 -18.81
CA VAL A 115 -2.79 10.75 -18.19
C VAL A 115 -1.61 10.42 -17.28
N ASP A 116 -0.50 11.09 -17.51
CA ASP A 116 0.62 11.06 -16.59
C ASP A 116 0.36 12.08 -15.48
N GLU A 117 -0.17 11.59 -14.34
CA GLU A 117 -0.58 12.42 -13.21
C GLU A 117 0.56 13.28 -12.66
N GLU A 118 1.79 12.73 -12.60
CA GLU A 118 2.97 13.46 -12.12
C GLU A 118 3.30 14.61 -13.07
N ASN A 119 3.36 14.35 -14.38
CA ASN A 119 3.64 15.40 -15.37
C ASN A 119 2.53 16.44 -15.43
N LEU A 120 1.26 16.03 -15.32
CA LEU A 120 0.12 16.95 -15.24
C LEU A 120 0.25 17.89 -14.04
N VAL A 121 0.50 17.33 -12.85
CA VAL A 121 0.63 18.11 -11.62
C VAL A 121 1.88 19.00 -11.62
N GLN A 122 2.97 18.56 -12.27
CA GLN A 122 4.19 19.35 -12.44
C GLN A 122 4.02 20.53 -13.40
N SER A 123 3.14 20.42 -14.39
CA SER A 123 2.83 21.52 -15.32
C SER A 123 2.08 22.69 -14.66
N LEU A 124 1.47 22.45 -13.49
CA LEU A 124 0.73 23.46 -12.75
C LEU A 124 1.66 24.37 -11.91
N PRO A 125 1.25 25.64 -11.68
CA PRO A 125 1.89 26.52 -10.70
C PRO A 125 2.04 25.84 -9.34
N LYS A 126 3.12 26.20 -8.62
CA LYS A 126 3.50 25.56 -7.35
C LYS A 126 2.37 25.55 -6.31
N ASP A 127 1.60 26.62 -6.23
CA ASP A 127 0.51 26.75 -5.25
C ASP A 127 -0.63 25.78 -5.55
N LEU A 128 -1.08 25.68 -6.81
CA LEU A 128 -2.10 24.71 -7.21
C LEU A 128 -1.65 23.26 -7.02
N ARG A 129 -0.40 22.96 -7.35
CA ARG A 129 0.18 21.63 -7.10
C ARG A 129 0.10 21.24 -5.62
N ARG A 130 0.39 22.19 -4.73
CA ARG A 130 0.33 21.97 -3.27
C ARG A 130 -1.09 21.69 -2.82
N ASP A 131 -2.04 22.51 -3.24
CA ASP A 131 -3.44 22.37 -2.85
C ASP A 131 -4.03 21.03 -3.33
N ILE A 132 -3.72 20.62 -4.56
CA ILE A 132 -4.14 19.33 -5.11
C ILE A 132 -3.51 18.17 -4.30
N LYS A 133 -2.19 18.17 -4.10
CA LYS A 133 -1.52 17.10 -3.34
C LYS A 133 -2.03 17.02 -1.90
N ARG A 134 -2.24 18.18 -1.24
CA ARG A 134 -2.82 18.25 0.10
C ARG A 134 -4.23 17.67 0.11
N HIS A 135 -5.09 18.05 -0.84
CA HIS A 135 -6.46 17.53 -0.92
C HIS A 135 -6.51 16.01 -1.08
N LEU A 136 -5.64 15.44 -1.92
CA LEU A 136 -5.61 14.00 -2.20
C LEU A 136 -5.04 13.18 -1.02
N CYS A 137 -4.01 13.69 -0.36
CA CYS A 137 -3.21 12.88 0.56
C CYS A 137 -3.48 13.15 2.05
N LEU A 138 -3.92 14.35 2.43
CA LEU A 138 -3.93 14.79 3.84
C LEU A 138 -4.74 13.86 4.75
N ALA A 139 -5.90 13.40 4.27
CA ALA A 139 -6.75 12.48 5.03
C ALA A 139 -6.04 11.13 5.31
N LEU A 140 -5.26 10.63 4.35
CA LEU A 140 -4.49 9.39 4.48
C LEU A 140 -3.31 9.57 5.43
N VAL A 141 -2.57 10.67 5.29
CA VAL A 141 -1.41 10.99 6.13
C VAL A 141 -1.83 11.13 7.60
N ARG A 142 -2.93 11.82 7.88
CA ARG A 142 -3.45 11.99 9.26
C ARG A 142 -3.88 10.70 9.93
N ARG A 143 -4.15 9.61 9.18
CA ARG A 143 -4.46 8.31 9.78
C ARG A 143 -3.26 7.66 10.45
N VAL A 144 -2.04 8.10 10.16
CA VAL A 144 -0.84 7.65 10.85
C VAL A 144 -0.72 8.49 12.13
N PRO A 145 -0.88 7.90 13.33
CA PRO A 145 -0.95 8.72 14.53
C PRO A 145 0.38 9.42 14.90
N LEU A 146 1.52 9.05 14.28
CA LEU A 146 2.74 9.86 14.34
C LEU A 146 2.54 11.21 13.65
N PHE A 147 1.95 11.22 12.46
CA PHE A 147 1.76 12.42 11.65
C PHE A 147 0.61 13.29 12.16
N GLU A 148 -0.42 12.70 12.78
CA GLU A 148 -1.51 13.45 13.42
C GLU A 148 -1.00 14.49 14.43
N SER A 149 0.11 14.18 15.11
CA SER A 149 0.72 15.06 16.11
C SER A 149 1.67 16.12 15.55
N MET A 150 1.88 16.15 14.23
CA MET A 150 2.78 17.09 13.57
C MET A 150 2.07 18.39 13.19
N ASP A 151 2.85 19.48 13.11
CA ASP A 151 2.37 20.75 12.60
C ASP A 151 1.92 20.65 11.14
N GLU A 152 0.92 21.46 10.76
CA GLU A 152 0.38 21.52 9.39
C GLU A 152 1.46 21.70 8.32
N ARG A 153 2.52 22.46 8.62
CA ARG A 153 3.65 22.68 7.69
C ARG A 153 4.42 21.40 7.39
N LEU A 154 4.58 20.51 8.38
CA LEU A 154 5.24 19.22 8.19
C LEU A 154 4.31 18.24 7.47
N LEU A 155 3.01 18.26 7.78
CA LEU A 155 2.00 17.50 7.03
C LEU A 155 1.98 17.89 5.55
N ASP A 156 2.03 19.19 5.24
CA ASP A 156 2.16 19.70 3.88
C ASP A 156 3.44 19.19 3.21
N ALA A 157 4.56 19.24 3.92
CA ALA A 157 5.83 18.74 3.40
C ALA A 157 5.79 17.24 3.08
N ILE A 158 5.07 16.43 3.86
CA ILE A 158 4.82 15.02 3.58
C ILE A 158 3.94 14.87 2.34
N CYS A 159 2.82 15.60 2.28
CA CYS A 159 1.89 15.53 1.15
C CYS A 159 2.56 15.90 -0.19
N GLU A 160 3.48 16.87 -0.18
CA GLU A 160 4.26 17.24 -1.37
C GLU A 160 5.17 16.11 -1.89
N ARG A 161 5.67 15.26 -0.99
CA ARG A 161 6.66 14.19 -1.25
C ARG A 161 6.06 12.85 -1.62
N LEU A 162 4.76 12.66 -1.36
CA LEU A 162 4.04 11.47 -1.77
C LEU A 162 3.99 11.36 -3.30
N LYS A 163 4.19 10.13 -3.79
CA LYS A 163 4.12 9.75 -5.20
C LYS A 163 3.04 8.70 -5.41
N PRO A 164 2.19 8.80 -6.44
CA PRO A 164 1.21 7.79 -6.75
C PRO A 164 1.91 6.51 -7.22
N CYS A 165 1.39 5.37 -6.80
CA CYS A 165 1.86 4.04 -7.18
C CYS A 165 0.68 3.11 -7.43
N LEU A 166 0.88 2.16 -8.34
CA LEU A 166 -0.12 1.21 -8.78
C LEU A 166 0.43 -0.20 -8.65
N PHE A 167 -0.35 -1.10 -8.07
CA PHE A 167 0.00 -2.52 -7.98
C PHE A 167 -1.08 -3.37 -8.63
N THR A 168 -0.66 -4.41 -9.34
CA THR A 168 -1.58 -5.37 -9.97
C THR A 168 -1.96 -6.47 -9.00
N GLU A 169 -3.04 -7.18 -9.30
CA GLU A 169 -3.44 -8.34 -8.50
C GLU A 169 -2.29 -9.36 -8.38
N ASN A 170 -2.20 -9.98 -7.21
CA ASN A 170 -1.23 -11.02 -6.86
C ASN A 170 0.23 -10.59 -6.84
N THR A 171 0.52 -9.29 -6.87
CA THR A 171 1.89 -8.79 -6.66
C THR A 171 2.25 -8.79 -5.18
N TYR A 172 3.44 -9.31 -4.87
CA TYR A 172 4.08 -9.10 -3.58
C TYR A 172 4.68 -7.70 -3.58
N ILE A 173 4.23 -6.88 -2.63
CA ILE A 173 4.75 -5.53 -2.45
C ILE A 173 6.04 -5.58 -1.64
N VAL A 174 6.00 -6.28 -0.51
CA VAL A 174 7.15 -6.53 0.35
C VAL A 174 7.04 -7.92 0.93
N ARG A 175 8.15 -8.62 1.12
CA ARG A 175 8.19 -9.90 1.83
C ARG A 175 8.79 -9.71 3.22
N GLU A 176 8.37 -10.55 4.14
CA GLU A 176 8.98 -10.59 5.48
C GLU A 176 10.49 -10.80 5.35
N GLY A 177 11.28 -9.91 5.97
CA GLY A 177 12.73 -9.87 5.89
C GLY A 177 13.31 -8.91 4.85
N ASP A 178 12.55 -8.53 3.81
CA ASP A 178 13.03 -7.59 2.78
C ASP A 178 13.23 -6.19 3.38
N PRO A 179 14.21 -5.40 2.90
CA PRO A 179 14.38 -4.02 3.32
C PRO A 179 13.14 -3.19 2.93
N VAL A 180 12.61 -2.43 3.88
CA VAL A 180 11.50 -1.49 3.63
C VAL A 180 12.08 -0.16 3.18
N ASP A 181 11.87 0.19 1.91
CA ASP A 181 12.35 1.42 1.27
C ASP A 181 11.27 2.49 1.11
N GLU A 182 10.00 2.12 1.20
CA GLU A 182 8.86 3.03 1.14
C GLU A 182 7.73 2.65 2.09
N MET A 183 7.01 3.67 2.56
CA MET A 183 5.77 3.56 3.30
C MET A 183 4.60 3.81 2.35
N LEU A 184 3.62 2.90 2.33
CA LEU A 184 2.48 2.99 1.41
C LEU A 184 1.20 3.38 2.13
N PHE A 185 0.43 4.28 1.51
CA PHE A 185 -0.88 4.72 1.94
C PHE A 185 -1.92 4.25 0.93
N ILE A 186 -2.79 3.34 1.33
CA ILE A 186 -3.72 2.67 0.43
C ILE A 186 -4.88 3.61 0.15
N ILE A 187 -5.05 3.99 -1.11
CA ILE A 187 -6.20 4.80 -1.55
C ILE A 187 -7.35 3.85 -1.83
N ARG A 188 -7.11 2.87 -2.70
CA ARG A 188 -8.10 1.88 -3.15
C ARG A 188 -7.46 0.50 -3.29
N GLY A 189 -8.27 -0.52 -3.02
CA GLY A 189 -7.86 -1.91 -3.16
C GLY A 189 -7.76 -2.65 -1.82
N ARG A 190 -7.32 -3.91 -1.91
CA ARG A 190 -7.26 -4.83 -0.77
C ARG A 190 -5.95 -5.60 -0.81
N LEU A 191 -5.26 -5.60 0.32
CA LEU A 191 -4.02 -6.32 0.50
C LEU A 191 -4.15 -7.32 1.63
N GLU A 192 -3.36 -8.35 1.52
CA GLU A 192 -3.14 -9.36 2.53
C GLU A 192 -1.80 -9.10 3.20
N SER A 193 -1.79 -9.16 4.52
CA SER A 193 -0.60 -9.03 5.35
C SER A 193 -0.41 -10.32 6.13
N VAL A 194 0.70 -11.01 5.93
CA VAL A 194 1.03 -12.26 6.63
C VAL A 194 2.33 -12.09 7.40
N THR A 195 2.37 -12.47 8.67
CA THR A 195 3.60 -12.50 9.47
C THR A 195 3.82 -13.89 10.07
N THR A 196 5.07 -14.33 10.04
CA THR A 196 5.53 -15.60 10.59
C THR A 196 6.42 -15.42 11.82
N ASP A 197 6.60 -14.18 12.30
CA ASP A 197 7.48 -13.81 13.43
C ASP A 197 8.88 -14.44 13.28
N GLY A 198 9.47 -14.32 12.09
CA GLY A 198 10.77 -14.88 11.76
C GLY A 198 10.78 -16.42 11.68
N GLY A 199 9.67 -17.02 11.25
CA GLY A 199 9.55 -18.48 11.06
C GLY A 199 9.33 -19.29 12.33
N ARG A 200 8.80 -18.69 13.40
CA ARG A 200 8.46 -19.44 14.62
C ARG A 200 7.37 -20.49 14.33
N SER A 201 7.67 -21.75 14.62
CA SER A 201 6.74 -22.87 14.47
C SER A 201 5.42 -22.61 15.21
N GLY A 202 4.30 -22.62 14.49
CA GLY A 202 2.96 -22.42 15.04
C GLY A 202 2.50 -20.96 15.13
N PHE A 203 3.32 -19.99 14.69
CA PHE A 203 2.92 -18.58 14.59
C PHE A 203 2.65 -18.21 13.13
N PHE A 204 1.38 -18.02 12.80
CA PHE A 204 0.95 -17.54 11.50
C PHE A 204 -0.20 -16.56 11.72
N ASN A 205 0.07 -15.27 11.51
CA ASN A 205 -0.96 -14.25 11.59
C ASN A 205 -1.24 -13.67 10.21
N ARG A 206 -2.51 -13.71 9.81
CA ARG A 206 -3.01 -13.18 8.54
C ARG A 206 -4.00 -12.06 8.83
N GLY A 207 -3.69 -10.89 8.31
CA GLY A 207 -4.55 -9.70 8.33
C GLY A 207 -4.84 -9.20 6.93
N PHE A 208 -5.78 -8.27 6.83
CA PHE A 208 -6.09 -7.57 5.59
C PHE A 208 -5.90 -6.07 5.79
N LEU A 209 -5.29 -5.42 4.80
CA LEU A 209 -5.22 -3.97 4.71
C LEU A 209 -6.20 -3.51 3.64
N LYS A 210 -6.98 -2.49 3.96
CA LYS A 210 -8.01 -1.94 3.09
C LYS A 210 -7.77 -0.44 2.87
N GLU A 211 -8.73 0.19 2.22
CA GLU A 211 -8.72 1.63 1.93
C GLU A 211 -8.41 2.46 3.18
N ALA A 212 -7.53 3.42 2.98
CA ALA A 212 -6.96 4.33 3.95
C ALA A 212 -6.07 3.68 5.04
N ASP A 213 -5.83 2.37 5.00
CA ASP A 213 -4.77 1.75 5.81
C ASP A 213 -3.39 2.03 5.20
N PHE A 214 -2.33 1.68 5.93
CA PHE A 214 -0.95 1.87 5.48
C PHE A 214 -0.08 0.66 5.83
N CYS A 215 1.08 0.55 5.17
CA CYS A 215 2.13 -0.40 5.51
C CYS A 215 3.52 0.23 5.37
N GLY A 216 4.53 -0.43 5.94
CA GLY A 216 5.89 0.11 6.08
C GLY A 216 6.08 0.93 7.35
N GLU A 217 5.28 0.66 8.40
CA GLU A 217 5.37 1.36 9.69
C GLU A 217 6.74 1.22 10.38
N GLU A 218 7.54 0.21 9.99
CA GLU A 218 8.90 0.01 10.46
C GLU A 218 9.78 1.25 10.19
N LEU A 219 9.54 1.93 9.06
CA LEU A 219 10.24 3.14 8.68
C LEU A 219 9.99 4.31 9.63
N LEU A 220 8.84 4.36 10.32
CA LEU A 220 8.54 5.43 11.27
C LEU A 220 9.56 5.46 12.42
N THR A 221 9.88 4.29 12.97
CA THR A 221 10.83 4.19 14.07
C THR A 221 12.27 4.42 13.62
N TRP A 222 12.63 3.92 12.45
CA TRP A 222 13.94 4.13 11.84
C TRP A 222 14.18 5.61 11.51
N ALA A 223 13.21 6.30 10.92
CA ALA A 223 13.33 7.70 10.55
C ALA A 223 13.45 8.62 11.78
N LEU A 224 12.85 8.23 12.91
CA LEU A 224 12.98 8.97 14.16
C LEU A 224 14.32 8.72 14.87
N ASP A 225 14.97 7.57 14.72
CA ASP A 225 16.20 7.29 15.48
C ASP A 225 17.43 8.07 14.92
N PRO A 226 18.13 8.89 15.74
CA PRO A 226 19.33 9.62 15.31
C PRO A 226 20.45 8.73 14.82
N LYS A 227 20.55 7.54 15.41
CA LYS A 227 21.65 6.61 15.17
C LYS A 227 21.37 5.70 13.98
N SER A 228 20.16 5.78 13.41
CA SER A 228 19.81 5.01 12.24
C SER A 228 20.62 5.51 11.05
N GLY A 229 21.53 4.67 10.56
CA GLY A 229 22.35 4.92 9.39
C GLY A 229 21.56 4.83 8.07
N SER A 230 22.26 4.45 7.00
CA SER A 230 21.66 4.18 5.68
C SER A 230 20.97 2.82 5.58
N ASN A 231 21.14 1.94 6.59
CA ASN A 231 20.56 0.61 6.59
C ASN A 231 19.05 0.69 6.85
N LEU A 232 18.26 0.23 5.88
CA LEU A 232 16.81 0.18 5.97
C LEU A 232 16.36 -0.94 6.93
N PRO A 233 15.24 -0.75 7.64
CA PRO A 233 14.68 -1.79 8.49
C PRO A 233 14.11 -2.94 7.64
N SER A 234 14.24 -4.17 8.13
CA SER A 234 13.60 -5.34 7.51
C SER A 234 12.10 -5.36 7.80
N SER A 235 11.31 -5.75 6.81
CA SER A 235 9.87 -5.88 6.93
C SER A 235 9.49 -7.00 7.90
N THR A 236 8.50 -6.75 8.75
CA THR A 236 8.00 -7.73 9.72
C THR A 236 6.93 -8.67 9.15
N ARG A 237 6.45 -8.39 7.93
CA ARG A 237 5.31 -9.08 7.32
C ARG A 237 5.42 -9.09 5.80
N THR A 238 4.91 -10.15 5.20
CA THR A 238 4.71 -10.22 3.75
C THR A 238 3.40 -9.54 3.39
N VAL A 239 3.44 -8.55 2.51
CA VAL A 239 2.26 -7.85 1.99
C VAL A 239 2.05 -8.20 0.53
N LYS A 240 0.87 -8.71 0.20
CA LYS A 240 0.47 -9.13 -1.15
C LYS A 240 -0.83 -8.42 -1.57
N ALA A 241 -0.86 -7.87 -2.77
CA ALA A 241 -2.06 -7.31 -3.36
C ALA A 241 -3.05 -8.44 -3.73
N LEU A 242 -4.27 -8.40 -3.19
CA LEU A 242 -5.35 -9.35 -3.53
C LEU A 242 -6.22 -8.88 -4.69
N MET A 243 -6.16 -7.59 -5.01
CA MET A 243 -6.81 -6.96 -6.14
C MET A 243 -5.87 -5.86 -6.67
N GLU A 244 -6.28 -5.16 -7.71
CA GLU A 244 -5.60 -3.95 -8.16
C GLU A 244 -5.63 -2.90 -7.04
N VAL A 245 -4.47 -2.27 -6.77
CA VAL A 245 -4.28 -1.34 -5.66
C VAL A 245 -3.75 -0.02 -6.18
N GLU A 246 -4.40 1.06 -5.74
CA GLU A 246 -3.96 2.45 -5.91
C GLU A 246 -3.46 2.93 -4.54
N ALA A 247 -2.24 3.43 -4.48
CA ALA A 247 -1.65 3.90 -3.24
C ALA A 247 -0.75 5.11 -3.47
N PHE A 248 -0.43 5.83 -2.40
CA PHE A 248 0.68 6.77 -2.39
C PHE A 248 1.87 6.15 -1.67
N ALA A 249 3.08 6.37 -2.21
CA ALA A 249 4.34 5.95 -1.63
C ALA A 249 5.09 7.15 -1.06
N LEU A 250 5.60 7.00 0.16
CA LEU A 250 6.56 7.90 0.81
C LEU A 250 7.87 7.14 0.98
N THR A 251 8.89 7.52 0.21
CA THR A 251 10.21 6.88 0.27
C THR A 251 10.89 7.15 1.62
N ALA A 252 11.73 6.21 2.05
CA ALA A 252 12.47 6.26 3.31
C ALA A 252 13.29 7.55 3.46
N ASP A 253 13.97 7.99 2.40
CA ASP A 253 14.79 9.22 2.43
C ASP A 253 13.96 10.47 2.72
N GLU A 254 12.82 10.60 2.05
CA GLU A 254 11.88 11.70 2.24
C GLU A 254 11.23 11.68 3.64
N LEU A 255 10.90 10.48 4.16
CA LEU A 255 10.41 10.34 5.52
C LEU A 255 11.49 10.72 6.55
N LYS A 256 12.74 10.30 6.34
CA LYS A 256 13.87 10.63 7.22
C LYS A 256 14.13 12.13 7.24
N PHE A 257 14.03 12.78 6.08
CA PHE A 257 14.12 14.23 5.98
C PHE A 257 13.05 14.92 6.85
N VAL A 258 11.78 14.53 6.72
CA VAL A 258 10.70 15.13 7.53
C VAL A 258 10.85 14.80 9.03
N ALA A 259 11.21 13.55 9.36
CA ALA A 259 11.40 13.12 10.73
C ALA A 259 12.54 13.88 11.44
N SER A 260 13.61 14.22 10.71
CA SER A 260 14.71 15.05 11.23
C SER A 260 14.22 16.45 11.65
N GLN A 261 13.33 17.06 10.87
CA GLN A 261 12.74 18.37 11.18
C GLN A 261 11.78 18.27 12.37
N PHE A 262 10.93 17.24 12.41
CA PHE A 262 10.00 17.02 13.51
C PHE A 262 10.73 16.86 14.85
N ARG A 263 11.85 16.14 14.87
CA ARG A 263 12.67 15.93 16.06
C ARG A 263 13.23 17.19 16.67
N ARG A 264 13.79 18.07 15.83
CA ARG A 264 14.35 19.34 16.26
C ARG A 264 13.31 20.20 16.98
N LEU A 265 12.04 20.06 16.59
CA LEU A 265 10.93 20.82 17.14
C LEU A 265 10.28 20.15 18.37
N HIS A 266 10.27 18.81 18.46
CA HIS A 266 9.39 18.06 19.38
C HIS A 266 10.09 16.97 20.23
N SER A 267 11.30 17.22 20.75
CA SER A 267 12.13 16.21 21.46
C SER A 267 11.40 15.37 22.53
N ARG A 268 10.55 15.95 23.37
CA ARG A 268 9.80 15.20 24.40
C ARG A 268 8.65 14.37 23.85
N GLN A 269 7.89 14.91 22.90
CA GLN A 269 6.75 14.20 22.30
C GLN A 269 7.22 13.04 21.42
N VAL A 270 8.33 13.24 20.71
CA VAL A 270 8.98 12.21 19.89
C VAL A 270 9.36 10.98 20.71
N GLN A 271 9.84 11.14 21.96
CA GLN A 271 10.17 10.00 22.82
C GLN A 271 8.96 9.11 23.11
N HIS A 272 7.80 9.70 23.42
CA HIS A 272 6.57 8.96 23.63
C HIS A 272 6.13 8.24 22.37
N THR A 273 6.18 8.95 21.24
CA THR A 273 5.75 8.40 19.96
C THR A 273 6.68 7.28 19.50
N PHE A 274 8.00 7.43 19.63
CA PHE A 274 8.98 6.38 19.37
C PHE A 274 8.71 5.13 20.21
N ARG A 275 8.47 5.28 21.52
CA ARG A 275 8.13 4.16 22.42
C ARG A 275 6.83 3.48 22.02
N PHE A 276 5.85 4.25 21.54
CA PHE A 276 4.58 3.72 21.10
C PHE A 276 4.69 2.93 19.80
N TYR A 277 5.49 3.38 18.83
CA TYR A 277 5.62 2.69 17.53
C TYR A 277 6.69 1.61 17.48
N SER A 278 7.71 1.70 18.31
CA SER A 278 8.79 0.71 18.31
C SER A 278 8.28 -0.66 18.74
N GLN A 279 8.43 -1.64 17.85
CA GLN A 279 8.04 -3.02 18.11
C GLN A 279 8.80 -3.60 19.31
N GLN A 280 10.08 -3.24 19.49
CA GLN A 280 10.88 -3.66 20.63
C GLN A 280 10.28 -3.19 21.96
N TRP A 281 9.84 -1.92 21.99
CA TRP A 281 9.19 -1.34 23.16
C TRP A 281 7.81 -1.93 23.43
N ARG A 282 7.01 -2.19 22.40
CA ARG A 282 5.71 -2.88 22.52
C ARG A 282 5.86 -4.28 23.09
N THR A 283 6.77 -5.09 22.54
CA THR A 283 7.04 -6.45 23.00
C THR A 283 7.59 -6.44 24.42
N TRP A 284 8.54 -5.56 24.73
CA TRP A 284 9.05 -5.40 26.09
C TRP A 284 7.94 -5.04 27.08
N ALA A 285 7.08 -4.07 26.75
CA ALA A 285 5.97 -3.66 27.59
C ALA A 285 4.97 -4.80 27.81
N ALA A 286 4.61 -5.54 26.76
CA ALA A 286 3.74 -6.70 26.85
C ALA A 286 4.34 -7.78 27.76
N CYS A 287 5.61 -8.15 27.57
CA CYS A 287 6.29 -9.12 28.43
C CYS A 287 6.40 -8.64 29.87
N PHE A 288 6.66 -7.35 30.09
CA PHE A 288 6.73 -6.75 31.43
C PHE A 288 5.38 -6.83 32.15
N ILE A 289 4.29 -6.44 31.47
CA ILE A 289 2.92 -6.52 32.00
C ILE A 289 2.55 -7.99 32.28
N GLN A 290 2.87 -8.91 31.38
CA GLN A 290 2.65 -10.35 31.58
C GLN A 290 3.41 -10.88 32.79
N ALA A 291 4.67 -10.49 32.97
CA ALA A 291 5.47 -10.89 34.12
C ALA A 291 4.91 -10.32 35.44
N ALA A 292 4.50 -9.04 35.43
CA ALA A 292 3.86 -8.38 36.57
C ALA A 292 2.53 -9.06 36.94
N TRP A 293 1.68 -9.36 35.95
CA TRP A 293 0.42 -10.08 36.15
C TRP A 293 0.64 -11.48 36.71
N ARG A 294 1.60 -12.23 36.15
CA ARG A 294 1.97 -13.57 36.66
C ARG A 294 2.44 -13.51 38.11
N ARG A 295 3.19 -12.47 38.50
CA ARG A 295 3.60 -12.23 39.89
C ARG A 295 2.41 -11.89 40.79
N TYR A 296 1.51 -11.02 40.34
CA TYR A 296 0.31 -10.65 41.09
C TYR A 296 -0.62 -11.85 41.30
N SER A 297 -0.92 -12.60 40.23
CA SER A 297 -1.76 -13.80 40.28
C SER A 297 -1.19 -14.86 41.22
N LYS A 298 0.13 -15.12 41.17
CA LYS A 298 0.80 -16.00 42.14
C LYS A 298 0.63 -15.53 43.59
N LYS A 299 0.82 -14.23 43.86
CA LYS A 299 0.61 -13.66 45.20
C LYS A 299 -0.85 -13.80 45.66
N LYS A 300 -1.81 -13.61 44.76
CA LYS A 300 -3.25 -13.75 45.07
C LYS A 300 -3.60 -15.20 45.41
N ILE A 301 -3.12 -16.16 44.63
CA ILE A 301 -3.32 -17.61 44.89
C ILE A 301 -2.68 -18.02 46.22
N MET A 302 -1.47 -17.53 46.54
CA MET A 302 -0.83 -17.80 47.83
C MET A 302 -1.63 -17.25 49.01
N LYS A 303 -2.19 -16.04 48.90
CA LYS A 303 -3.05 -15.45 49.94
C LYS A 303 -4.36 -16.21 50.11
N LEU A 304 -4.95 -16.73 49.03
CA LEU A 304 -6.16 -17.56 49.11
C LEU A 304 -5.88 -18.87 49.83
N ARG A 305 -4.77 -19.54 49.49
CA ARG A 305 -4.35 -20.77 50.19
C ARG A 305 -4.03 -20.55 51.67
N GLN A 306 -3.41 -19.43 52.03
CA GLN A 306 -3.19 -19.10 53.45
C GLN A 306 -4.49 -18.91 54.22
N LYS A 307 -5.51 -18.31 53.60
CA LYS A 307 -6.84 -18.18 54.21
C LYS A 307 -7.56 -19.52 54.34
N GLU A 308 -7.42 -20.41 53.36
CA GLU A 308 -7.94 -21.78 53.44
C GLU A 308 -7.24 -22.56 54.56
N ASP A 309 -5.90 -22.52 54.62
CA ASP A 309 -5.11 -23.18 55.68
C ASP A 309 -5.44 -22.63 57.10
N GLU A 310 -5.71 -21.32 57.24
CA GLU A 310 -6.15 -20.69 58.50
C GLU A 310 -7.59 -21.09 58.88
N SER A 311 -8.49 -21.26 57.89
CA SER A 311 -9.87 -21.72 58.14
C SER A 311 -9.95 -23.20 58.51
N ASP A 312 -9.13 -24.05 57.89
CA ASP A 312 -9.08 -25.50 58.13
C ASP A 312 -8.44 -25.81 59.50
N GLY A 313 -7.45 -25.01 59.93
CA GLY A 313 -6.86 -25.09 61.27
C GLY A 313 -7.81 -24.70 62.42
N THR A 314 -8.96 -24.07 62.13
CA THR A 314 -9.95 -23.71 63.14
C THR A 314 -10.99 -24.82 63.38
N HIS A 315 -11.11 -25.79 62.47
CA HIS A 315 -12.08 -26.89 62.55
C HIS A 315 -11.55 -28.19 63.19
N GLU A 316 -10.24 -28.33 63.44
CA GLU A 316 -9.62 -29.56 63.99
C GLU A 316 -9.49 -29.60 65.53
N ASN A 317 -10.15 -28.71 66.29
CA ASN A 317 -10.00 -28.67 67.75
C ASN A 317 -11.11 -29.37 68.55
N VAL A 318 -11.70 -30.46 68.02
CA VAL A 318 -12.57 -31.35 68.80
C VAL A 318 -12.30 -32.82 68.44
N GLY A 319 -11.62 -33.54 69.33
CA GLY A 319 -11.72 -35.00 69.41
C GLY A 319 -10.41 -35.81 69.53
N GLY A 320 -10.04 -36.12 70.77
CA GLY A 320 -9.64 -37.45 71.26
C GLY A 320 -8.53 -38.27 70.57
N SER A 321 -7.35 -38.30 71.22
CA SER A 321 -6.41 -39.43 71.38
C SER A 321 -6.04 -40.34 70.18
N SER A 322 -4.82 -40.18 69.66
CA SER A 322 -3.88 -41.28 69.36
C SER A 322 -2.49 -40.71 69.00
N TYR A 323 -1.52 -40.87 69.91
CA TYR A 323 -0.21 -40.20 69.88
C TYR A 323 0.79 -40.71 68.81
N SER A 324 0.37 -41.58 67.87
CA SER A 324 1.24 -42.12 66.81
C SER A 324 0.91 -41.56 65.41
N PHE A 325 -0.37 -41.32 65.12
CA PHE A 325 -0.80 -40.83 63.79
C PHE A 325 -0.59 -39.30 63.63
N GLY A 326 -0.74 -38.53 64.71
CA GLY A 326 -0.58 -37.07 64.69
C GLY A 326 0.85 -36.62 64.36
N ALA A 327 1.86 -37.38 64.83
CA ALA A 327 3.27 -37.08 64.56
C ALA A 327 3.65 -37.30 63.09
N ALA A 328 3.13 -38.36 62.46
CA ALA A 328 3.32 -38.61 61.03
C ALA A 328 2.60 -37.57 60.16
N LEU A 329 1.43 -37.10 60.58
CA LEU A 329 0.66 -36.07 59.87
C LEU A 329 1.31 -34.68 59.99
N LEU A 330 1.86 -34.34 61.15
CA LEU A 330 2.67 -33.13 61.36
C LEU A 330 4.00 -33.19 60.61
N ALA A 331 4.69 -34.35 60.60
CA ALA A 331 5.92 -34.54 59.84
C ALA A 331 5.69 -34.46 58.32
N SER A 332 4.57 -35.00 57.83
CA SER A 332 4.13 -34.86 56.44
C SER A 332 3.82 -33.40 56.07
N LYS A 333 3.09 -32.67 56.94
CA LYS A 333 2.84 -31.23 56.77
C LYS A 333 4.15 -30.43 56.79
N PHE A 334 5.10 -30.77 57.66
CA PHE A 334 6.41 -30.11 57.75
C PHE A 334 7.30 -30.40 56.52
N ALA A 335 7.34 -31.65 56.06
CA ALA A 335 8.07 -32.05 54.84
C ALA A 335 7.47 -31.40 53.58
N ALA A 336 6.13 -31.34 53.48
CA ALA A 336 5.46 -30.62 52.41
C ALA A 336 5.76 -29.11 52.44
N HIS A 337 5.87 -28.52 53.63
CA HIS A 337 6.20 -27.10 53.81
C HIS A 337 7.65 -26.78 53.44
N THR A 338 8.62 -27.64 53.79
CA THR A 338 10.04 -27.46 53.44
C THR A 338 10.31 -27.67 51.95
N LEU A 339 9.72 -28.70 51.33
CA LEU A 339 9.80 -28.94 49.89
C LEU A 339 9.14 -27.81 49.09
N ARG A 340 8.03 -27.23 49.58
CA ARG A 340 7.41 -26.02 49.01
C ARG A 340 8.33 -24.81 49.10
N GLY A 341 9.08 -24.62 50.18
CA GLY A 341 10.05 -23.52 50.32
C GLY A 341 11.18 -23.58 49.27
N VAL A 342 11.70 -24.78 49.01
CA VAL A 342 12.73 -25.03 47.98
C VAL A 342 12.16 -24.83 46.56
N HIS A 343 10.95 -25.33 46.30
CA HIS A 343 10.27 -25.11 45.01
C HIS A 343 9.94 -23.62 44.78
N ARG A 344 9.56 -22.90 45.85
CA ARG A 344 9.31 -21.44 45.84
C ARG A 344 10.58 -20.65 45.50
N ASN A 345 11.74 -21.04 46.04
CA ASN A 345 13.02 -20.41 45.72
C ASN A 345 13.48 -20.72 44.28
N ARG A 346 13.30 -21.95 43.78
CA ARG A 346 13.57 -22.30 42.37
C ARG A 346 12.67 -21.52 41.38
N LEU A 347 11.39 -21.39 41.69
CA LEU A 347 10.43 -20.60 40.90
C LEU A 347 10.66 -19.09 40.99
N ALA A 348 11.15 -18.59 42.13
CA ALA A 348 11.56 -17.19 42.28
C ALA A 348 12.86 -16.89 41.50
N LYS A 349 13.77 -17.86 41.40
CA LYS A 349 15.00 -17.78 40.59
C LYS A 349 14.67 -17.72 39.10
N THR A 350 13.81 -18.63 38.60
CA THR A 350 13.32 -18.60 37.21
C THR A 350 12.46 -17.37 36.90
N ALA A 351 11.67 -16.87 37.85
CA ALA A 351 10.92 -15.61 37.71
C ALA A 351 11.80 -14.34 37.83
N ARG A 352 13.02 -14.45 38.35
CA ARG A 352 14.05 -13.39 38.29
C ARG A 352 14.82 -13.46 36.97
N GLU A 353 15.09 -14.65 36.44
CA GLU A 353 15.65 -14.86 35.10
C GLU A 353 14.72 -14.36 33.98
N LEU A 354 13.41 -14.64 34.08
CA LEU A 354 12.39 -14.10 33.15
C LEU A 354 12.28 -12.56 33.18
N VAL A 355 12.90 -11.88 34.16
CA VAL A 355 12.93 -10.41 34.27
C VAL A 355 14.24 -9.81 33.77
N LYS A 356 15.17 -10.61 33.23
CA LYS A 356 16.31 -10.10 32.43
C LYS A 356 15.90 -9.74 30.99
N LEU A 357 14.68 -9.24 30.77
CA LEU A 357 14.38 -8.53 29.53
C LEU A 357 15.06 -7.17 29.62
N GLN A 358 16.24 -7.07 29.01
CA GLN A 358 17.02 -5.83 28.93
C GLN A 358 16.11 -4.72 28.39
N LYS A 359 16.03 -3.61 29.13
CA LYS A 359 15.27 -2.43 28.70
C LYS A 359 15.81 -2.01 27.32
N PRO A 360 14.96 -1.86 26.29
CA PRO A 360 15.42 -1.38 24.99
C PRO A 360 16.14 -0.03 25.16
N PRO A 361 17.21 0.24 24.40
CA PRO A 361 17.92 1.51 24.48
C PRO A 361 16.96 2.66 24.20
N GLU A 362 16.99 3.70 25.04
CA GLU A 362 16.28 4.94 24.76
C GLU A 362 17.10 5.72 23.73
N PRO A 363 16.50 6.17 22.61
CA PRO A 363 17.20 7.04 21.69
C PRO A 363 17.47 8.37 22.40
N ASP A 364 18.72 8.82 22.32
CA ASP A 364 19.09 10.13 22.83
C ASP A 364 18.74 11.17 21.77
N PHE A 365 17.63 11.87 22.00
CA PHE A 365 17.15 12.95 21.13
C PHE A 365 17.70 14.33 21.56
N SER A 366 18.68 14.37 22.46
CA SER A 366 19.31 15.60 22.95
C SER A 366 20.68 15.89 22.31
N ALA A 367 21.23 14.95 21.55
CA ALA A 367 22.49 15.12 20.84
C ALA A 367 22.22 15.49 19.36
N ASP A 368 22.22 16.79 19.08
CA ASP A 368 22.55 17.37 17.78
C ASP A 368 23.22 18.73 18.04
N ASP A 369 24.41 18.67 18.65
CA ASP A 369 25.42 19.74 18.64
C ASP A 369 26.79 19.06 18.42
N ALA A 370 27.04 18.54 17.21
CA ALA A 370 28.39 18.35 16.67
C ALA A 370 28.31 17.99 15.18
N ASP A 371 28.98 18.85 14.40
CA ASP A 371 29.34 18.80 12.97
C ASP A 371 28.31 19.29 11.93
#